data_AF-A0A536MBG5-F1
#
_entry.id   AF-A0A536MBG5-F1
#
_cell.length_a   1.000
_cell.length_b   1.000
_cell.length_c   1.000
_cell.angle_alpha   90.00
_cell.angle_beta   90.00
_cell.angle_gamma   90.00
#
_symmetry.space_group_name_H-M   'P 1'
#
loop_
_entity.id
_entity.type
_entity.pdbx_description
1 polymer ?
#
loop_
_entity_poly.entity_id
_entity_poly.type
_entity_poly.pdbx_seq_one_letter_code
_entity_poly.pdbx_strand_id
1 'polypeptide(L)'
;LPLFRAVLVWVAILVTVILPRLDPPAQRSVAVAVTQLSAFDRNSVMQQTKNPQRVQAAQMAQVQSWSLELKQGLAEYQARQAALAAAQAVAAAIAARNNHPGPPPEIAKDITDAFSPLGAAAVQWAMNVAWCESRYHPNSVNSDSGASGLFQFLPSTWSGTPYAKQSPFDPRANAFAAAWLYSHYGPGRWVCQG
;
A
#
# COMPACT_ATOMS: atom_id res chain seq x y z
N LEU A 1 39.56 -13.40 2.66
CA LEU A 1 40.37 -13.13 3.88
C LEU A 1 40.91 -11.69 4.03
N PRO A 2 41.14 -10.84 2.99
CA PRO A 2 41.65 -9.47 3.21
C PRO A 2 40.58 -8.45 3.66
N LEU A 3 39.32 -8.62 3.27
CA LEU A 3 38.24 -7.68 3.62
C LEU A 3 37.84 -7.71 5.10
N PHE A 4 37.85 -8.89 5.73
CA PHE A 4 37.57 -9.02 7.17
C PHE A 4 38.62 -8.34 8.06
N ARG A 5 39.88 -8.32 7.60
CA ARG A 5 40.95 -7.61 8.31
C ARG A 5 40.78 -6.09 8.22
N ALA A 6 40.33 -5.57 7.07
CA ALA A 6 40.08 -4.14 6.91
C ALA A 6 38.94 -3.63 7.81
N VAL A 7 37.87 -4.42 7.97
CA VAL A 7 36.74 -4.07 8.86
C VAL A 7 37.17 -4.05 10.33
N LEU A 8 37.95 -5.04 10.77
CA LEU A 8 38.45 -5.09 12.15
C LEU A 8 39.41 -3.95 12.48
N VAL A 9 40.26 -3.54 11.55
CA VAL A 9 41.15 -2.38 11.74
C VAL A 9 40.34 -1.09 11.85
N TRP A 10 39.30 -0.90 11.03
CA TRP A 10 38.43 0.28 11.12
C TRP A 10 37.65 0.37 12.44
N VAL A 11 37.14 -0.76 12.96
CA VAL A 11 36.47 -0.80 14.26
C VAL A 11 37.45 -0.47 15.40
N ALA A 12 38.67 -1.02 15.34
CA ALA A 12 39.69 -0.75 16.35
C ALA A 12 40.08 0.74 16.39
N ILE A 13 40.26 1.38 15.24
CA ILE A 13 40.60 2.82 15.16
C ILE A 13 39.46 3.68 15.73
N LEU A 14 38.21 3.34 15.44
CA LEU A 14 37.04 4.12 15.91
C LEU A 14 36.92 4.06 17.44
N VAL A 15 37.15 2.89 18.04
CA VAL A 15 37.06 2.68 19.50
C VAL A 15 38.26 3.25 20.25
N THR A 16 39.47 3.11 19.71
CA THR A 16 40.69 3.45 20.46
C THR A 16 41.16 4.89 20.26
N VAL A 17 40.84 5.51 19.11
CA VAL A 17 41.37 6.85 18.77
C VAL A 17 40.31 7.94 18.86
N ILE A 18 39.07 7.66 18.43
CA ILE A 18 38.02 8.69 18.29
C ILE A 18 37.25 8.85 19.60
N LEU A 19 36.77 7.75 20.19
CA LEU A 19 35.96 7.76 21.42
C LEU A 19 36.62 8.43 22.65
N PRO A 20 37.91 8.24 22.97
CA PRO A 20 38.52 8.87 24.15
C PRO A 20 38.88 10.35 23.97
N ARG A 21 38.71 10.94 22.78
CA ARG A 21 38.92 12.37 22.52
C ARG A 21 37.64 13.20 22.55
N LEU A 22 36.51 12.56 22.79
CA LEU A 22 35.24 13.23 23.06
C LEU A 22 35.21 13.57 24.55
N ASP A 23 35.03 14.85 24.89
CA ASP A 23 34.92 15.25 26.28
C ASP A 23 33.80 14.46 26.99
N PRO A 24 34.04 13.89 28.17
CA PRO A 24 32.99 13.23 28.92
C PRO A 24 31.90 14.26 29.25
N PRO A 25 30.61 13.89 29.11
CA PRO A 25 29.53 14.78 29.54
C PRO A 25 29.73 15.08 31.03
N ALA A 26 29.57 16.36 31.41
CA ALA A 26 29.74 16.82 32.78
C ALA A 26 29.05 15.88 33.78
N GLN A 27 29.85 15.19 34.60
CA GLN A 27 29.35 14.36 35.69
C GLN A 27 28.72 15.27 36.74
N ARG A 28 27.41 15.51 36.62
CA ARG A 28 26.60 15.95 37.74
C ARG A 28 26.72 14.89 38.83
N SER A 29 27.21 15.30 40.00
CA SER A 29 27.40 14.44 41.17
C SER A 29 26.10 13.71 41.54
N VAL A 30 26.03 12.41 41.23
CA VAL A 30 24.96 11.52 41.68
C VAL A 30 25.24 11.09 43.13
N ALA A 31 25.31 12.06 44.03
CA ALA A 31 25.41 11.80 45.48
C ALA A 31 24.06 11.99 46.20
N VAL A 32 23.04 12.50 45.52
CA VAL A 32 21.75 12.87 46.16
C VAL A 32 20.64 11.81 45.96
N ALA A 33 20.84 10.80 45.10
CA ALA A 33 19.77 9.87 44.75
C ALA A 33 19.69 8.60 45.64
N VAL A 34 20.80 8.09 46.19
CA VAL A 34 20.80 6.76 46.82
C VAL A 34 20.14 6.75 48.20
N THR A 35 20.23 7.84 48.97
CA THR A 35 19.56 7.96 50.28
C THR A 35 18.07 8.22 50.16
N GLN A 36 17.62 8.93 49.12
CA GLN A 36 16.22 9.26 48.86
C GLN A 36 15.42 8.05 48.32
N LEU A 37 16.04 7.21 47.47
CA LEU A 37 15.43 5.96 46.96
C LEU A 37 15.09 4.99 48.11
N SER A 38 15.98 4.81 49.09
CA SER A 38 15.78 3.84 50.18
C SER A 38 14.71 4.22 51.22
N ALA A 39 14.34 5.51 51.31
CA ALA A 39 13.28 6.00 52.18
C ALA A 39 11.92 6.01 51.46
N PHE A 40 11.89 6.34 50.16
CA PHE A 40 10.71 6.19 49.32
C PHE A 40 10.32 4.73 49.14
N ASP A 41 11.28 3.82 48.91
CA ASP A 41 11.00 2.38 48.84
C ASP A 41 10.54 1.81 50.17
N ARG A 42 11.12 2.23 51.31
CA ARG A 42 10.65 1.74 52.62
C ARG A 42 9.25 2.25 52.96
N ASN A 43 8.91 3.50 52.65
CA ASN A 43 7.58 4.04 52.88
C ASN A 43 6.54 3.51 51.88
N SER A 44 6.91 3.27 50.62
CA SER A 44 6.04 2.69 49.60
C SER A 44 5.74 1.22 49.91
N VAL A 45 6.75 0.44 50.32
CA VAL A 45 6.58 -0.94 50.77
C VAL A 45 5.78 -0.99 52.08
N MET A 46 6.01 -0.06 53.02
CA MET A 46 5.21 0.04 54.26
C MET A 46 3.76 0.52 54.03
N GLN A 47 3.50 1.31 53.00
CA GLN A 47 2.14 1.66 52.58
C GLN A 47 1.47 0.50 51.81
N GLN A 48 2.23 -0.24 50.99
CA GLN A 48 1.78 -1.46 50.32
C GLN A 48 1.44 -2.56 51.33
N THR A 49 2.21 -2.72 52.41
CA THR A 49 1.87 -3.66 53.50
C THR A 49 0.67 -3.21 54.34
N LYS A 50 0.40 -1.89 54.42
CA LYS A 50 -0.80 -1.35 55.09
C LYS A 50 -2.10 -1.53 54.29
N ASN A 51 -2.04 -1.69 52.96
CA ASN A 51 -3.24 -1.89 52.11
C ASN A 51 -2.94 -2.74 50.84
N PRO A 52 -2.46 -3.99 51.00
CA PRO A 52 -2.08 -4.85 49.86
C PRO A 52 -3.24 -5.12 48.91
N GLN A 53 -4.47 -5.12 49.43
CA GLN A 53 -5.70 -5.25 48.65
C GLN A 53 -5.87 -4.13 47.60
N ARG A 54 -5.49 -2.88 47.91
CA ARG A 54 -5.61 -1.76 46.96
C ARG A 54 -4.59 -1.86 45.83
N VAL A 55 -3.39 -2.32 46.13
CA VAL A 55 -2.30 -2.48 45.17
C VAL A 55 -2.60 -3.66 44.23
N GLN A 56 -3.08 -4.78 44.78
CA GLN A 56 -3.58 -5.91 43.99
C GLN A 56 -4.78 -5.50 43.13
N ALA A 57 -5.73 -4.73 43.67
CA ALA A 57 -6.86 -4.22 42.89
C ALA A 57 -6.41 -3.30 41.73
N ALA A 58 -5.42 -2.44 41.94
CA ALA A 58 -4.86 -1.58 40.90
C ALA A 58 -4.13 -2.38 39.80
N GLN A 59 -3.34 -3.39 40.18
CA GLN A 59 -2.67 -4.29 39.24
C GLN A 59 -3.69 -5.09 38.42
N MET A 60 -4.73 -5.62 39.07
CA MET A 60 -5.82 -6.31 38.39
C MET A 60 -6.56 -5.38 37.44
N ALA A 61 -6.84 -4.14 37.83
CA ALA A 61 -7.47 -3.14 36.95
C ALA A 61 -6.61 -2.84 35.72
N GLN A 62 -5.28 -2.77 35.87
CA GLN A 62 -4.35 -2.56 34.76
C GLN A 62 -4.30 -3.77 33.81
N VAL A 63 -4.28 -5.00 34.34
CA VAL A 63 -4.36 -6.21 33.50
C VAL A 63 -5.69 -6.25 32.75
N GLN A 64 -6.79 -5.90 33.42
CA GLN A 64 -8.11 -5.82 32.78
C GLN A 64 -8.14 -4.77 31.67
N SER A 65 -7.55 -3.59 31.86
CA SER A 65 -7.50 -2.55 30.83
C SER A 65 -6.69 -2.97 29.60
N TRP A 66 -5.52 -3.60 29.78
CA TRP A 66 -4.74 -4.14 28.66
C TRP A 66 -5.47 -5.28 27.94
N SER A 67 -6.16 -6.14 28.68
CA SER A 67 -6.96 -7.20 28.08
C SER A 67 -8.11 -6.65 27.23
N LEU A 68 -8.70 -5.52 27.65
CA LEU A 68 -9.76 -4.83 26.92
C LEU A 68 -9.21 -4.20 25.64
N GLU A 69 -8.08 -3.52 25.71
CA GLU A 69 -7.39 -2.92 24.56
C GLU A 69 -7.04 -3.97 23.51
N LEU A 70 -6.49 -5.12 23.93
CA LEU A 70 -6.19 -6.22 23.02
C LEU A 70 -7.45 -6.77 22.33
N LYS A 71 -8.54 -6.94 23.08
CA LYS A 71 -9.84 -7.39 22.54
C LYS A 71 -10.40 -6.39 21.53
N GLN A 72 -10.30 -5.09 21.82
CA GLN A 72 -10.73 -4.03 20.91
C GLN A 72 -9.90 -4.03 19.62
N GLY A 73 -8.57 -4.10 19.72
CA GLY A 73 -7.70 -4.16 18.55
C GLY A 73 -7.95 -5.38 17.66
N LEU A 74 -8.23 -6.54 18.27
CA LEU A 74 -8.60 -7.75 17.53
C LEU A 74 -9.95 -7.57 16.80
N ALA A 75 -10.95 -6.98 17.47
CA ALA A 75 -12.25 -6.72 16.88
C ALA A 75 -12.16 -5.72 15.72
N GLU A 76 -11.35 -4.67 15.85
CA GLU A 76 -11.08 -3.71 14.78
C GLU A 76 -10.38 -4.37 13.59
N TYR A 77 -9.37 -5.21 13.84
CA TYR A 77 -8.70 -5.95 12.78
C TYR A 77 -9.67 -6.88 12.04
N GLN A 78 -10.49 -7.63 12.77
CA GLN A 78 -11.53 -8.49 12.20
C GLN A 78 -12.54 -7.68 11.38
N ALA A 79 -12.95 -6.51 11.87
CA ALA A 79 -13.84 -5.60 11.13
C ALA A 79 -13.20 -5.09 9.83
N ARG A 80 -11.89 -4.75 9.85
CA ARG A 80 -11.16 -4.37 8.62
C ARG A 80 -11.09 -5.51 7.62
N GLN A 81 -10.79 -6.73 8.08
CA GLN A 81 -10.78 -7.92 7.22
C GLN A 81 -12.17 -8.18 6.61
N ALA A 82 -13.23 -8.07 7.43
CA ALA A 82 -14.60 -8.20 6.95
C ALA A 82 -14.96 -7.12 5.93
N ALA A 83 -14.52 -5.87 6.13
CA ALA A 83 -14.73 -4.78 5.18
C ALA A 83 -14.00 -5.01 3.85
N LEU A 84 -12.75 -5.50 3.88
CA LEU A 84 -12.01 -5.87 2.68
C LEU A 84 -12.69 -7.01 1.93
N ALA A 85 -13.11 -8.06 2.65
CA ALA A 85 -13.85 -9.17 2.07
C ALA A 85 -15.19 -8.72 1.47
N ALA A 86 -15.90 -7.81 2.14
CA ALA A 86 -17.13 -7.22 1.60
C ALA A 86 -16.88 -6.39 0.34
N ALA A 87 -15.81 -5.58 0.31
CA ALA A 87 -15.42 -4.82 -0.88
C ALA A 87 -15.06 -5.75 -2.06
N GLN A 88 -14.32 -6.83 -1.78
CA GLN A 88 -14.02 -7.87 -2.77
C GLN A 88 -15.29 -8.57 -3.26
N ALA A 89 -16.23 -8.87 -2.37
CA ALA A 89 -17.50 -9.49 -2.74
C ALA A 89 -18.36 -8.57 -3.61
N VAL A 90 -18.41 -7.26 -3.32
CA VAL A 90 -19.07 -6.27 -4.18
C VAL A 90 -18.39 -6.20 -5.54
N ALA A 91 -17.05 -6.13 -5.59
CA ALA A 91 -16.31 -6.13 -6.84
C ALA A 91 -16.58 -7.41 -7.66
N ALA A 92 -16.61 -8.58 -7.00
CA ALA A 92 -16.95 -9.86 -7.63
C ALA A 92 -18.41 -9.91 -8.12
N ALA A 93 -19.36 -9.34 -7.38
CA ALA A 93 -20.76 -9.27 -7.79
C ALA A 93 -20.96 -8.33 -9.00
N ILE A 94 -20.24 -7.21 -9.03
CA ILE A 94 -20.19 -6.32 -10.20
C ILE A 94 -19.56 -7.06 -11.39
N ALA A 95 -18.42 -7.73 -11.17
CA ALA A 95 -17.77 -8.54 -12.21
C ALA A 95 -18.68 -9.67 -12.72
N ALA A 96 -19.47 -10.32 -11.86
CA ALA A 96 -20.42 -11.37 -12.25
C ALA A 96 -21.64 -10.82 -13.02
N ARG A 97 -21.98 -9.54 -12.84
CA ARG A 97 -22.97 -8.85 -13.70
C ARG A 97 -22.40 -8.54 -15.09
N ASN A 98 -21.07 -8.41 -15.21
CA ASN A 98 -20.41 -8.30 -16.50
C ASN A 98 -20.31 -9.73 -17.08
N ASN A 99 -20.87 -9.96 -18.26
CA ASN A 99 -20.94 -11.31 -18.87
C ASN A 99 -19.58 -11.85 -19.35
N HIS A 100 -18.46 -11.30 -18.88
CA HIS A 100 -17.12 -11.65 -19.29
C HIS A 100 -16.15 -11.75 -18.10
N PRO A 101 -15.11 -12.59 -18.20
CA PRO A 101 -14.06 -12.64 -17.19
C PRO A 101 -13.40 -11.26 -17.04
N GLY A 102 -12.88 -10.99 -15.84
CA GLY A 102 -12.11 -9.76 -15.59
C GLY A 102 -10.75 -9.78 -16.30
N PRO A 103 -10.14 -8.61 -16.52
CA PRO A 103 -8.80 -8.50 -17.09
C PRO A 103 -7.73 -9.08 -16.14
N PRO A 104 -6.57 -9.49 -16.67
CA PRO A 104 -5.37 -9.71 -15.87
C PRO A 104 -5.05 -8.47 -15.00
N PRO A 105 -4.50 -8.63 -13.78
CA PRO A 105 -4.31 -7.52 -12.84
C PRO A 105 -3.53 -6.32 -13.39
N GLU A 106 -2.49 -6.57 -14.18
CA GLU A 106 -1.68 -5.53 -14.83
C GLU A 106 -2.47 -4.75 -15.89
N ILE A 107 -3.28 -5.43 -16.69
CA ILE A 107 -4.16 -4.80 -17.69
C ILE A 107 -5.27 -4.02 -16.99
N ALA A 108 -5.84 -4.59 -15.93
CA ALA A 108 -6.83 -3.92 -15.09
C ALA A 108 -6.27 -2.60 -14.53
N LYS A 109 -5.01 -2.64 -14.07
CA LYS A 109 -4.32 -1.47 -13.55
C LYS A 109 -4.12 -0.41 -14.62
N ASP A 110 -3.62 -0.77 -15.80
CA ASP A 110 -3.37 0.17 -16.90
C ASP A 110 -4.67 0.86 -17.36
N ILE A 111 -5.76 0.10 -17.51
CA ILE A 111 -7.08 0.66 -17.85
C ILE A 111 -7.60 1.57 -16.73
N THR A 112 -7.48 1.14 -15.47
CA THR A 112 -7.95 1.93 -14.32
C THR A 112 -7.16 3.22 -14.17
N ASP A 113 -5.83 3.17 -14.26
CA ASP A 113 -4.96 4.35 -14.19
C ASP A 113 -5.32 5.37 -15.28
N ALA A 114 -5.55 4.92 -16.51
CA ALA A 114 -5.88 5.78 -17.64
C ALA A 114 -7.25 6.44 -17.50
N PHE A 115 -8.27 5.71 -17.06
CA PHE A 115 -9.66 6.18 -17.04
C PHE A 115 -10.13 6.74 -15.69
N SER A 116 -9.41 6.50 -14.59
CA SER A 116 -9.80 6.99 -13.26
C SER A 116 -10.01 8.51 -13.18
N PRO A 117 -9.25 9.39 -13.87
CA PRO A 117 -9.51 10.83 -13.86
C PRO A 117 -10.85 11.22 -14.52
N LEU A 118 -11.43 10.32 -15.33
CA LEU A 118 -12.70 10.50 -16.03
C LEU A 118 -13.89 9.95 -15.22
N GLY A 119 -13.63 9.34 -14.05
CA GLY A 119 -14.64 8.83 -13.13
C GLY A 119 -14.97 7.34 -13.30
N ALA A 120 -15.65 6.79 -12.28
CA ALA A 120 -15.91 5.34 -12.18
C ALA A 120 -16.71 4.76 -13.35
N ALA A 121 -17.65 5.54 -13.92
CA ALA A 121 -18.43 5.11 -15.08
C ALA A 121 -17.55 4.92 -16.32
N ALA A 122 -16.57 5.81 -16.54
CA ALA A 122 -15.64 5.71 -17.66
C ALA A 122 -14.70 4.50 -17.49
N VAL A 123 -14.25 4.21 -16.26
CA VAL A 123 -13.48 2.99 -15.96
C VAL A 123 -14.30 1.75 -16.30
N GLN A 124 -15.56 1.67 -15.85
CA GLN A 124 -16.40 0.51 -16.14
C GLN A 124 -16.64 0.34 -17.65
N TRP A 125 -16.94 1.42 -18.36
CA TRP A 125 -17.07 1.41 -19.82
C TRP A 125 -15.78 0.89 -20.49
N ALA A 126 -14.62 1.39 -20.05
CA ALA A 126 -13.33 1.00 -20.63
C ALA A 126 -13.02 -0.48 -20.42
N MET A 127 -13.37 -1.03 -19.26
CA MET A 127 -13.25 -2.47 -19.00
C MET A 127 -14.11 -3.28 -19.97
N ASN A 128 -15.35 -2.87 -20.21
CA ASN A 128 -16.27 -3.59 -21.09
C ASN A 128 -15.84 -3.50 -22.56
N VAL A 129 -15.40 -2.33 -23.00
CA VAL A 129 -14.88 -2.13 -24.37
C VAL A 129 -13.59 -2.91 -24.60
N ALA A 130 -12.61 -2.84 -23.70
CA ALA A 130 -11.36 -3.59 -23.88
C ALA A 130 -11.58 -5.11 -23.93
N TRP A 131 -12.59 -5.63 -23.23
CA TRP A 131 -13.00 -7.03 -23.41
C TRP A 131 -13.59 -7.29 -24.79
N CYS A 132 -14.55 -6.47 -25.22
CA CYS A 132 -15.22 -6.65 -26.50
C CYS A 132 -14.23 -6.57 -27.69
N GLU A 133 -13.31 -5.60 -27.62
CA GLU A 133 -12.33 -5.32 -28.67
C GLU A 133 -11.22 -6.38 -28.74
N SER A 134 -10.61 -6.74 -27.61
CA SER A 134 -9.38 -7.55 -27.60
C SER A 134 -9.39 -8.73 -26.64
N ARG A 135 -10.48 -8.91 -25.88
CA ARG A 135 -10.53 -9.84 -24.73
C ARG A 135 -9.37 -9.58 -23.76
N TYR A 136 -9.03 -8.30 -23.58
CA TYR A 136 -7.89 -7.83 -22.78
C TYR A 136 -6.51 -8.26 -23.27
N HIS A 137 -6.38 -8.75 -24.50
CA HIS A 137 -5.10 -9.22 -25.02
C HIS A 137 -4.37 -8.08 -25.76
N PRO A 138 -3.25 -7.57 -25.22
CA PRO A 138 -2.60 -6.35 -25.72
C PRO A 138 -1.95 -6.51 -27.09
N ASN A 139 -1.69 -7.73 -27.54
CA ASN A 139 -1.12 -8.01 -28.86
C ASN A 139 -2.19 -8.38 -29.90
N SER A 140 -3.48 -8.10 -29.62
CA SER A 140 -4.56 -8.37 -30.58
C SER A 140 -4.42 -7.50 -31.82
N VAL A 141 -4.58 -8.12 -32.99
CA VAL A 141 -4.59 -7.45 -34.29
C VAL A 141 -5.78 -7.98 -35.08
N ASN A 142 -6.61 -7.07 -35.59
CA ASN A 142 -7.62 -7.39 -36.58
C ASN A 142 -6.95 -7.47 -37.97
N SER A 143 -7.04 -8.64 -38.64
CA SER A 143 -6.38 -8.89 -39.93
C SER A 143 -6.86 -8.01 -41.07
N ASP A 144 -8.11 -7.57 -41.04
CA ASP A 144 -8.77 -6.90 -42.16
C ASP A 144 -8.56 -5.37 -42.08
N SER A 145 -8.63 -4.82 -40.87
CA SER A 145 -8.54 -3.37 -40.62
C SER A 145 -7.19 -2.91 -40.07
N GLY A 146 -6.35 -3.83 -39.58
CA GLY A 146 -5.11 -3.51 -38.88
C GLY A 146 -5.31 -2.92 -37.48
N ALA A 147 -6.55 -2.95 -36.95
CA ALA A 147 -6.84 -2.46 -35.61
C ALA A 147 -6.02 -3.20 -34.56
N SER A 148 -5.35 -2.47 -33.68
CA SER A 148 -4.28 -3.02 -32.83
C SER A 148 -4.46 -2.67 -31.35
N GLY A 149 -4.08 -3.62 -30.49
CA GLY A 149 -4.00 -3.44 -29.05
C GLY A 149 -5.33 -3.57 -28.31
N LEU A 150 -5.32 -3.19 -27.03
CA LEU A 150 -6.42 -3.39 -26.08
C LEU A 150 -7.75 -2.78 -26.56
N PHE A 151 -7.69 -1.57 -27.09
CA PHE A 151 -8.84 -0.79 -27.56
C PHE A 151 -8.96 -0.78 -29.10
N GLN A 152 -8.26 -1.70 -29.77
CA GLN A 152 -8.32 -1.91 -31.23
C GLN A 152 -8.26 -0.61 -32.04
N PHE A 153 -7.19 0.16 -31.84
CA PHE A 153 -6.96 1.39 -32.60
C PHE A 153 -6.62 1.08 -34.06
N LEU A 154 -7.35 1.70 -35.00
CA LEU A 154 -6.93 1.74 -36.40
C LEU A 154 -5.60 2.51 -36.53
N PRO A 155 -4.71 2.14 -37.48
CA PRO A 155 -3.41 2.79 -37.64
C PRO A 155 -3.50 4.32 -37.82
N SER A 156 -4.48 4.79 -38.61
CA SER A 156 -4.72 6.22 -38.82
C SER A 156 -5.15 6.93 -37.53
N THR A 157 -6.03 6.30 -36.76
CA THR A 157 -6.50 6.87 -35.48
C THR A 157 -5.36 6.90 -34.47
N TRP A 158 -4.59 5.81 -34.36
CA TRP A 158 -3.41 5.73 -33.47
C TRP A 158 -2.43 6.87 -33.74
N SER A 159 -2.13 7.11 -35.03
CA SER A 159 -1.18 8.16 -35.45
C SER A 159 -1.60 9.57 -35.04
N GLY A 160 -2.91 9.80 -34.86
CA GLY A 160 -3.45 11.08 -34.39
C GLY A 160 -3.45 11.25 -32.87
N THR A 161 -3.11 10.21 -32.11
CA THR A 161 -3.07 10.29 -30.64
C THR A 161 -1.74 10.88 -30.14
N PRO A 162 -1.70 11.47 -28.94
CA PRO A 162 -0.45 11.88 -28.29
C PRO A 162 0.53 10.73 -28.03
N TYR A 163 0.07 9.48 -28.15
CA TYR A 163 0.81 8.26 -27.87
C TYR A 163 1.38 7.60 -29.14
N ALA A 164 1.23 8.21 -30.31
CA ALA A 164 1.64 7.67 -31.61
C ALA A 164 3.11 7.24 -31.70
N LYS A 165 4.00 7.80 -30.86
CA LYS A 165 5.43 7.44 -30.79
C LYS A 165 5.69 6.15 -29.99
N GLN A 166 4.69 5.65 -29.28
CA GLN A 166 4.74 4.39 -28.53
C GLN A 166 4.11 3.26 -29.35
N SER A 167 4.32 2.03 -28.91
CA SER A 167 3.69 0.87 -29.53
C SER A 167 2.18 0.85 -29.24
N PRO A 168 1.31 0.62 -30.24
CA PRO A 168 -0.11 0.36 -29.97
C PRO A 168 -0.33 -0.94 -29.19
N PHE A 169 0.69 -1.81 -29.10
CA PHE A 169 0.67 -3.05 -28.31
C PHE A 169 1.19 -2.87 -26.87
N ASP A 170 1.70 -1.69 -26.52
CA ASP A 170 1.96 -1.36 -25.11
C ASP A 170 0.60 -1.12 -24.42
N PRO A 171 0.20 -1.97 -23.45
CA PRO A 171 -1.12 -1.90 -22.85
C PRO A 171 -1.38 -0.56 -22.17
N ARG A 172 -0.37 0.02 -21.54
CA ARG A 172 -0.44 1.31 -20.87
C ARG A 172 -0.62 2.43 -21.89
N ALA A 173 0.23 2.50 -22.92
CA ALA A 173 0.10 3.51 -23.97
C ALA A 173 -1.26 3.42 -24.67
N ASN A 174 -1.72 2.20 -24.96
CA ASN A 174 -3.00 1.96 -25.61
C ASN A 174 -4.18 2.41 -24.75
N ALA A 175 -4.18 2.07 -23.45
CA ALA A 175 -5.21 2.50 -22.52
C ALA A 175 -5.25 4.03 -22.33
N PHE A 176 -4.09 4.67 -22.20
CA PHE A 176 -4.01 6.13 -22.08
C PHE A 176 -4.42 6.84 -23.39
N ALA A 177 -4.11 6.28 -24.56
CA ALA A 177 -4.60 6.77 -25.83
C ALA A 177 -6.12 6.67 -25.94
N ALA A 178 -6.71 5.56 -25.47
CA ALA A 178 -8.15 5.38 -25.41
C ALA A 178 -8.82 6.40 -24.48
N ALA A 179 -8.27 6.62 -23.28
CA ALA A 179 -8.78 7.63 -22.35
C ALA A 179 -8.70 9.04 -22.93
N TRP A 180 -7.61 9.38 -23.63
CA TRP A 180 -7.49 10.65 -24.34
C TRP A 180 -8.55 10.79 -25.45
N LEU A 181 -8.73 9.78 -26.28
CA LEU A 181 -9.71 9.83 -27.37
C LEU A 181 -11.14 9.91 -26.83
N TYR A 182 -11.44 9.14 -25.78
CA TYR A 182 -12.73 9.17 -25.08
C TYR A 182 -13.03 10.57 -24.51
N SER A 183 -12.06 11.23 -23.88
CA SER A 183 -12.29 12.56 -23.30
C SER A 183 -12.53 13.66 -24.35
N HIS A 184 -12.01 13.49 -25.57
CA HIS A 184 -12.16 14.47 -26.66
C HIS A 184 -13.42 14.24 -27.49
N TYR A 185 -13.82 12.99 -27.70
CA TYR A 185 -14.86 12.64 -28.67
C TYR A 185 -15.97 11.75 -28.11
N GLY A 186 -15.87 11.33 -26.85
CA GLY A 186 -16.81 10.42 -26.21
C GLY A 186 -16.69 8.96 -26.66
N PRO A 187 -17.62 8.09 -26.21
CA PRO A 187 -17.58 6.65 -26.46
C PRO A 187 -17.92 6.25 -27.90
N GLY A 188 -18.55 7.11 -28.69
CA GLY A 188 -19.08 6.80 -30.02
C GLY A 188 -18.04 6.50 -31.11
N ARG A 189 -16.75 6.45 -30.75
CA ARG A 189 -15.65 6.05 -31.66
C ARG A 189 -15.42 4.54 -31.68
N TRP A 190 -15.93 3.81 -30.69
CA TRP A 190 -15.84 2.35 -30.63
C TRP A 190 -17.12 1.70 -31.12
N VAL A 191 -16.99 0.62 -31.88
CA VAL A 191 -18.13 -0.21 -32.29
C VAL A 191 -18.69 -0.93 -31.07
N CYS A 192 -17.80 -1.43 -30.21
CA CYS A 192 -18.16 -1.95 -28.91
C CYS A 192 -18.65 -0.81 -28.00
N GLN A 193 -19.91 -0.91 -27.59
CA GLN A 193 -20.50 -0.04 -26.57
C GLN A 193 -20.39 -0.80 -25.25
N GLY A 194 -19.57 -0.28 -24.32
CA GLY A 194 -19.37 -0.87 -23.00
C GLY A 194 -20.65 -0.99 -22.19
#